data_AF-A0AAD8RJF9-F1
#
_entry.id   AF-A0AAD8RJF9-F1
#
_cell.length_a   1.000
_cell.length_b   1.000
_cell.length_c   1.000
_cell.angle_alpha   90.00
_cell.angle_beta   90.00
_cell.angle_gamma   90.00
#
_symmetry.space_group_name_H-M   'P 1'
#
loop_
_entity.id
_entity.type
_entity.pdbx_description
1 polymer ?
#
loop_
_entity_poly.entity_id
_entity_poly.type
_entity_poly.pdbx_seq_one_letter_code
_entity_poly.pdbx_strand_id
1 'polypeptide(L)'
;MAAEDLEWERSKISNQDVNLLKRLGLMKKEDAIRFPSEESYPNPPMEYRPMIKDLIRIGSQFIGYREYANRIEEKLAEANHRADALAHKLEQSEAARKKAELVASEAKAEADEAKAKAASVEELQKRLKDAESALDEQKTAQAAREQGILKPQTNQDFDLENPDNDPLLDALSYLELHGREIREGVANASAGLSRCSPKKEEPSTFLALAKNFNSSKTLG
;
A
#
# COMPACT_ATOMS: atom_id res chain seq x y z
N MET A 1 -21.53 25.82 -64.67
CA MET A 1 -20.87 24.76 -65.46
C MET A 1 -19.39 24.81 -65.13
N ALA A 2 -18.91 23.88 -64.32
CA ALA A 2 -17.49 23.64 -64.12
C ALA A 2 -17.31 22.13 -64.31
N ALA A 3 -16.54 21.76 -65.33
CA ALA A 3 -16.20 20.37 -65.60
C ALA A 3 -15.19 19.95 -64.54
N GLU A 4 -15.60 19.06 -63.65
CA GLU A 4 -14.71 18.42 -62.68
C GLU A 4 -13.76 17.48 -63.42
N ASP A 5 -12.48 17.68 -63.15
CA ASP A 5 -11.35 16.91 -63.61
C ASP A 5 -11.52 15.42 -63.24
N LEU A 6 -11.96 14.62 -64.22
CA LEU A 6 -11.84 13.16 -64.20
C LEU A 6 -10.38 12.79 -64.55
N GLU A 7 -9.44 13.15 -63.68
CA GLU A 7 -8.11 12.57 -63.67
C GLU A 7 -8.22 11.13 -63.15
N TRP A 8 -8.50 10.20 -64.06
CA TRP A 8 -8.26 8.78 -63.83
C TRP A 8 -6.79 8.62 -63.43
N GLU A 9 -6.55 8.36 -62.15
CA GLU A 9 -5.25 7.97 -61.63
C GLU A 9 -4.74 6.80 -62.47
N ARG A 10 -3.81 7.09 -63.38
CA ARG A 10 -3.10 6.07 -64.15
C ARG A 10 -2.36 5.21 -63.14
N SER A 11 -2.92 4.04 -62.81
CA SER A 11 -2.29 3.06 -61.94
C SER A 11 -0.83 2.88 -62.37
N LYS A 12 0.09 3.37 -61.54
CA LYS A 12 1.52 3.22 -61.77
C LYS A 12 1.82 1.73 -61.70
N ILE A 13 2.10 1.13 -62.84
CA ILE A 13 2.62 -0.25 -62.96
C ILE A 13 3.74 -0.44 -61.92
N SER A 14 3.63 -1.47 -61.09
CA SER A 14 4.61 -1.75 -60.03
C SER A 14 5.95 -2.13 -60.63
N ASN A 15 7.05 -1.84 -59.93
CA ASN A 15 8.40 -2.28 -60.34
C ASN A 15 8.50 -3.81 -60.49
N GLN A 16 7.67 -4.56 -59.78
CA GLN A 16 7.57 -6.02 -59.93
C GLN A 16 6.98 -6.40 -61.29
N ASP A 17 5.94 -5.69 -61.74
CA ASP A 17 5.29 -5.90 -63.04
C ASP A 17 6.24 -5.53 -64.19
N VAL A 18 7.01 -4.44 -64.05
CA VAL A 18 8.02 -4.04 -65.04
C VAL A 18 9.08 -5.13 -65.23
N ASN A 19 9.57 -5.72 -64.13
CA ASN A 19 10.57 -6.78 -64.19
C ASN A 19 10.02 -8.07 -64.80
N LEU A 20 8.75 -8.39 -64.54
CA LEU A 20 8.07 -9.51 -65.19
C LEU A 20 7.94 -9.28 -66.70
N LEU A 21 7.49 -8.09 -67.12
CA LEU A 21 7.34 -7.74 -68.54
C LEU A 21 8.67 -7.73 -69.30
N LYS A 22 9.76 -7.30 -68.65
CA LYS A 22 11.13 -7.41 -69.21
C LYS A 22 11.57 -8.86 -69.37
N ARG A 23 11.33 -9.71 -68.36
CA ARG A 23 11.64 -11.15 -68.42
C ARG A 23 10.87 -11.88 -69.52
N LEU A 24 9.62 -11.49 -69.76
CA LEU A 24 8.78 -12.04 -70.82
C LEU A 24 9.11 -11.45 -72.21
N GLY A 25 10.06 -10.50 -72.30
CA GLY A 25 10.47 -9.87 -73.56
C GLY A 25 9.44 -8.89 -74.13
N LEU A 26 8.38 -8.56 -73.38
CA LEU A 26 7.25 -7.75 -73.82
C LEU A 26 7.55 -6.24 -73.81
N MET A 27 8.64 -5.81 -73.14
CA MET A 27 9.09 -4.41 -73.18
C MET A 27 9.94 -4.05 -74.41
N LYS A 28 10.33 -5.01 -75.26
CA LYS A 28 11.27 -4.76 -76.38
C LYS A 28 10.59 -4.39 -77.70
N LYS A 29 9.27 -4.50 -77.81
CA LYS A 29 8.53 -4.12 -79.01
C LYS A 29 7.52 -3.06 -78.59
N GLU A 30 7.58 -1.89 -79.20
CA GLU A 30 6.68 -0.77 -78.93
C GLU A 30 5.19 -1.14 -79.16
N ASP A 31 4.94 -2.20 -79.95
CA ASP A 31 3.62 -2.79 -80.21
C ASP A 31 3.37 -4.17 -79.56
N ALA A 32 4.23 -4.66 -78.65
CA ALA A 32 4.04 -5.99 -78.03
C ALA A 32 2.80 -6.07 -77.12
N ILE A 33 2.32 -4.93 -76.63
CA ILE A 33 1.12 -4.82 -75.80
C ILE A 33 0.09 -3.96 -76.55
N ARG A 34 -0.25 -4.36 -77.77
CA ARG A 34 -1.47 -3.90 -78.42
C ARG A 34 -2.63 -4.73 -77.86
N PHE A 35 -3.42 -4.13 -76.98
CA PHE A 35 -4.73 -4.69 -76.65
C PHE A 35 -5.59 -4.60 -77.93
N PRO A 36 -6.26 -5.69 -78.36
CA PRO A 36 -7.10 -5.65 -79.54
C PRO A 36 -8.15 -4.55 -79.37
N SER A 37 -8.14 -3.53 -80.24
CA SER A 37 -9.28 -2.63 -80.39
C SER A 37 -10.44 -3.41 -81.01
N GLU A 38 -11.68 -3.01 -80.71
CA GLU A 38 -12.91 -3.67 -81.15
C GLU A 38 -13.03 -3.88 -82.67
N GLU A 39 -12.18 -3.21 -83.47
CA GLU A 39 -12.19 -3.23 -84.93
C GLU A 39 -11.05 -4.01 -85.60
N SER A 40 -10.20 -4.71 -84.84
CA SER A 40 -9.05 -5.41 -85.43
C SER A 40 -8.85 -6.83 -84.90
N TYR A 41 -9.83 -7.70 -85.16
CA TYR A 41 -9.61 -9.12 -85.47
C TYR A 41 -10.77 -9.62 -86.34
N PRO A 42 -10.55 -10.52 -87.33
CA PRO A 42 -11.64 -11.26 -87.93
C PRO A 42 -12.38 -11.97 -86.79
N ASN A 43 -13.70 -11.84 -86.78
CA ASN A 43 -14.59 -12.54 -85.87
C ASN A 43 -14.04 -13.97 -85.64
N PRO A 44 -13.65 -14.36 -84.40
CA PRO A 44 -12.98 -15.63 -84.19
C PRO A 44 -13.88 -16.75 -84.76
N PRO A 45 -13.29 -17.76 -85.43
CA PRO A 45 -14.05 -18.88 -85.98
C PRO A 45 -14.98 -19.42 -84.89
N MET A 46 -16.24 -19.74 -85.23
CA MET A 46 -17.27 -20.08 -84.24
C MET A 46 -16.81 -21.10 -83.20
N GLU A 47 -15.91 -22.00 -83.59
CA GLU A 47 -15.29 -23.05 -82.79
C GLU A 47 -14.53 -22.54 -81.54
N TYR A 48 -13.96 -21.33 -81.57
CA TYR A 48 -13.16 -20.79 -80.45
C TYR A 48 -13.97 -19.90 -79.48
N ARG A 49 -15.17 -19.47 -79.87
CA ARG A 49 -16.01 -18.60 -79.03
C ARG A 49 -16.40 -19.23 -77.69
N PRO A 50 -16.72 -20.54 -77.60
CA PRO A 50 -17.02 -21.18 -76.32
C PRO A 50 -15.82 -21.15 -75.37
N MET A 51 -14.61 -21.45 -75.87
CA MET A 51 -13.38 -21.48 -75.09
C MET A 51 -13.02 -20.10 -74.53
N ILE A 52 -13.20 -19.03 -75.31
CA ILE A 52 -12.96 -17.65 -74.87
C ILE A 52 -13.96 -17.25 -73.76
N LYS A 53 -15.24 -17.61 -73.90
CA LYS A 53 -16.26 -17.35 -72.86
C LYS A 53 -15.94 -18.10 -71.56
N ASP A 54 -15.48 -19.34 -71.66
CA ASP A 54 -15.07 -20.13 -70.51
C ASP A 54 -13.86 -19.55 -69.80
N LEU A 55 -12.86 -19.07 -70.55
CA LEU A 55 -11.69 -18.43 -69.97
C LEU A 55 -12.04 -17.13 -69.24
N ILE A 56 -12.91 -16.30 -69.81
CA ILE A 56 -13.40 -15.07 -69.16
C ILE A 56 -14.17 -15.43 -67.89
N ARG A 57 -15.07 -16.41 -67.95
CA ARG A 57 -15.85 -16.90 -66.79
C ARG A 57 -14.96 -17.39 -65.65
N ILE A 58 -13.95 -18.20 -65.98
CA ILE A 58 -12.98 -18.72 -65.01
C ILE A 58 -12.16 -17.56 -64.41
N GLY A 59 -11.67 -16.65 -65.25
CA GLY A 59 -10.95 -15.45 -64.80
C GLY A 59 -11.76 -14.61 -63.81
N SER A 60 -13.04 -14.39 -64.08
CA SER A 60 -13.94 -13.66 -63.16
C SER A 60 -14.13 -14.39 -61.82
N GLN A 61 -14.21 -15.73 -61.82
CA GLN A 61 -14.29 -16.51 -60.57
C GLN A 61 -13.01 -16.35 -59.73
N PHE A 62 -11.83 -16.41 -60.35
CA PHE A 62 -10.56 -16.23 -59.65
C PHE A 62 -10.42 -14.84 -59.01
N ILE A 63 -10.89 -13.79 -59.69
CA ILE A 63 -10.93 -12.43 -59.13
C ILE A 63 -11.81 -12.40 -57.88
N GLY A 64 -13.00 -13.01 -57.94
CA GLY A 64 -13.91 -13.10 -56.79
C GLY A 64 -13.31 -13.85 -55.60
N TYR A 65 -12.62 -14.98 -55.84
CA TYR A 65 -11.94 -15.73 -54.78
C TYR A 65 -10.80 -14.93 -54.14
N ARG A 66 -10.04 -14.18 -54.92
CA ARG A 66 -8.96 -13.32 -54.40
C ARG A 66 -9.51 -12.23 -53.49
N GLU A 67 -10.57 -11.54 -53.90
CA GLU A 67 -11.21 -10.52 -53.07
C GLU A 67 -11.84 -11.10 -51.79
N TYR A 68 -12.36 -12.32 -51.88
CA TYR A 68 -12.88 -13.05 -50.71
C TYR A 68 -11.76 -13.39 -49.73
N ALA A 69 -10.63 -13.91 -50.22
CA ALA A 69 -9.46 -14.22 -49.40
C ALA A 69 -8.93 -12.95 -48.70
N ASN A 70 -8.77 -11.85 -49.43
CA ASN A 70 -8.33 -10.57 -48.86
C ASN A 70 -9.28 -10.07 -47.75
N ARG A 71 -10.60 -10.21 -47.93
CA ARG A 71 -11.59 -9.86 -46.90
C ARG A 71 -11.52 -10.73 -45.66
N ILE A 72 -11.16 -12.01 -45.80
CA ILE A 72 -10.95 -12.89 -44.65
C ILE A 72 -9.69 -12.48 -43.90
N GLU A 73 -8.60 -12.22 -44.61
CA GLU A 73 -7.34 -11.78 -44.00
C GLU A 73 -7.51 -10.46 -43.25
N GLU A 74 -8.22 -9.50 -43.82
CA GLU A 74 -8.54 -8.23 -43.17
C GLU A 74 -9.36 -8.44 -41.89
N LYS A 75 -10.41 -9.28 -41.94
CA LYS A 75 -11.22 -9.62 -40.76
C LYS A 75 -10.41 -10.35 -39.69
N LEU A 76 -9.49 -11.21 -40.08
CA LEU A 76 -8.60 -11.92 -39.16
C LEU A 76 -7.65 -10.93 -38.47
N ALA A 77 -7.06 -10.00 -39.23
CA ALA A 77 -6.21 -8.95 -38.67
C ALA A 77 -6.97 -8.04 -37.71
N GLU A 78 -8.19 -7.64 -38.07
CA GLU A 78 -9.06 -6.83 -37.19
C GLU A 78 -9.43 -7.60 -35.91
N ALA A 79 -9.76 -8.88 -36.01
CA ALA A 79 -10.07 -9.71 -34.85
C ALA A 79 -8.86 -9.85 -33.91
N ASN A 80 -7.65 -10.03 -34.45
CA ASN A 80 -6.42 -10.09 -33.66
C ASN A 80 -6.15 -8.76 -32.95
N HIS A 81 -6.26 -7.63 -33.65
CA HIS A 81 -6.12 -6.31 -33.02
C HIS A 81 -7.14 -6.06 -31.90
N ARG A 82 -8.39 -6.50 -32.09
CA ARG A 82 -9.41 -6.44 -31.04
C ARG A 82 -9.06 -7.33 -29.85
N ALA A 83 -8.54 -8.54 -30.10
CA ALA A 83 -8.10 -9.45 -29.05
C ALA A 83 -6.95 -8.86 -28.23
N ASP A 84 -5.94 -8.28 -28.88
CA ASP A 84 -4.82 -7.60 -28.20
C ASP A 84 -5.30 -6.41 -27.36
N ALA A 85 -6.24 -5.60 -27.90
CA ALA A 85 -6.82 -4.49 -27.17
C ALA A 85 -7.60 -4.95 -25.92
N LEU A 86 -8.32 -6.07 -26.01
CA LEU A 86 -9.01 -6.66 -24.87
C LEU A 86 -8.03 -7.25 -23.85
N ALA A 87 -6.97 -7.91 -24.30
CA ALA A 87 -5.92 -8.44 -23.43
C ALA A 87 -5.25 -7.32 -22.62
N HIS A 88 -4.89 -6.21 -23.26
CA HIS A 88 -4.31 -5.06 -22.59
C HIS A 88 -5.28 -4.41 -21.58
N LYS A 89 -6.57 -4.29 -21.92
CA LYS A 89 -7.59 -3.80 -20.97
C LYS A 89 -7.75 -4.72 -19.76
N LEU A 90 -7.67 -6.03 -19.98
CA LEU A 90 -7.75 -7.02 -18.90
C LEU A 90 -6.54 -6.91 -17.98
N GLU A 91 -5.33 -6.80 -18.53
CA GLU A 91 -4.11 -6.59 -17.76
C GLU A 91 -4.17 -5.31 -16.89
N GLN A 92 -4.66 -4.21 -17.47
CA GLN A 92 -4.88 -2.96 -16.72
C GLN A 92 -5.90 -3.13 -15.59
N SER A 93 -7.00 -3.85 -15.86
CA SER A 93 -8.03 -4.13 -14.86
C SER A 93 -7.50 -5.01 -13.72
N GLU A 94 -6.71 -6.04 -14.03
CA GLU A 94 -6.07 -6.88 -13.03
C GLU A 94 -5.04 -6.14 -12.18
N ALA A 95 -4.25 -5.25 -12.80
CA ALA A 95 -3.31 -4.39 -12.07
C ALA A 95 -4.05 -3.44 -11.10
N ALA A 96 -5.15 -2.84 -11.56
CA ALA A 96 -6.01 -2.02 -10.70
C ALA A 96 -6.62 -2.83 -9.56
N ARG A 97 -7.07 -4.07 -9.83
CA ARG A 97 -7.62 -4.97 -8.81
C ARG A 97 -6.58 -5.34 -7.75
N LYS A 98 -5.37 -5.72 -8.16
CA LYS A 98 -4.26 -6.03 -7.22
C LYS A 98 -3.92 -4.83 -6.34
N LYS A 99 -3.90 -3.62 -6.91
CA LYS A 99 -3.70 -2.39 -6.13
C LYS A 99 -4.82 -2.18 -5.11
N ALA A 100 -6.07 -2.37 -5.50
CA ALA A 100 -7.22 -2.23 -4.60
C ALA A 100 -7.21 -3.30 -3.48
N GLU A 101 -6.79 -4.52 -3.81
CA GLU A 101 -6.64 -5.61 -2.85
C GLU A 101 -5.57 -5.33 -1.80
N LEU A 102 -4.42 -4.77 -2.22
CA LEU A 102 -3.37 -4.34 -1.29
C LEU A 102 -3.89 -3.27 -0.32
N VAL A 103 -4.55 -2.22 -0.84
CA VAL A 103 -5.13 -1.16 0.01
C VAL A 103 -6.17 -1.73 0.98
N ALA A 104 -7.01 -2.66 0.53
CA ALA A 104 -7.99 -3.30 1.41
C ALA A 104 -7.31 -4.15 2.50
N SER A 105 -6.21 -4.84 2.18
CA SER A 105 -5.44 -5.62 3.16
C SER A 105 -4.74 -4.74 4.19
N GLU A 106 -4.17 -3.60 3.76
CA GLU A 106 -3.56 -2.61 4.64
C GLU A 106 -4.60 -1.98 5.57
N ALA A 107 -5.75 -1.56 5.03
CA ALA A 107 -6.84 -1.00 5.81
C ALA A 107 -7.40 -1.99 6.84
N LYS A 108 -7.45 -3.29 6.49
CA LYS A 108 -7.86 -4.34 7.44
C LYS A 108 -6.83 -4.52 8.56
N ALA A 109 -5.54 -4.55 8.23
CA ALA A 109 -4.48 -4.65 9.22
C ALA A 109 -4.48 -3.44 10.17
N GLU A 110 -4.66 -2.23 9.65
CA GLU A 110 -4.78 -1.01 10.45
C GLU A 110 -6.01 -1.03 11.36
N ALA A 111 -7.15 -1.52 10.85
CA ALA A 111 -8.37 -1.68 11.65
C ALA A 111 -8.18 -2.69 12.79
N ASP A 112 -7.50 -3.82 12.53
CA ASP A 112 -7.21 -4.83 13.54
C ASP A 112 -6.24 -4.28 14.61
N GLU A 113 -5.23 -3.49 14.21
CA GLU A 113 -4.32 -2.81 15.13
C GLU A 113 -5.06 -1.77 15.99
N ALA A 114 -5.93 -0.95 15.38
CA ALA A 114 -6.73 0.03 16.08
C ALA A 114 -7.67 -0.63 17.10
N LYS A 115 -8.25 -1.78 16.74
CA LYS A 115 -9.09 -2.57 17.65
C LYS A 115 -8.30 -3.14 18.82
N ALA A 116 -7.08 -3.61 18.59
CA ALA A 116 -6.19 -4.08 19.66
C ALA A 116 -5.82 -2.94 20.61
N LYS A 117 -5.48 -1.75 20.08
CA LYS A 117 -5.23 -0.55 20.88
C LYS A 117 -6.45 -0.15 21.70
N ALA A 118 -7.64 -0.13 21.10
CA ALA A 118 -8.88 0.18 21.81
C ALA A 118 -9.15 -0.77 22.98
N ALA A 119 -8.98 -2.08 22.78
CA ALA A 119 -9.11 -3.08 23.85
C ALA A 119 -8.11 -2.84 25.00
N SER A 120 -6.85 -2.48 24.68
CA SER A 120 -5.85 -2.16 25.69
C SER A 120 -6.19 -0.90 26.50
N VAL A 121 -6.76 0.11 25.85
CA VAL A 121 -7.21 1.36 26.51
C VAL A 121 -8.38 1.07 27.45
N GLU A 122 -9.34 0.25 27.02
CA GLU A 122 -10.47 -0.15 27.85
C GLU A 122 -10.01 -0.92 29.11
N GLU A 123 -9.02 -1.81 28.98
CA GLU A 123 -8.42 -2.50 30.12
C GLU A 123 -7.71 -1.53 31.09
N LEU A 124 -6.96 -0.56 30.57
CA LEU A 124 -6.31 0.47 31.39
C LEU A 124 -7.33 1.36 32.11
N GLN A 125 -8.43 1.74 31.44
CA GLN A 125 -9.51 2.51 32.05
C GLN A 125 -10.17 1.75 33.20
N LYS A 126 -10.39 0.44 33.04
CA LYS A 126 -10.92 -0.40 34.11
C LYS A 126 -9.98 -0.42 35.32
N ARG A 127 -8.68 -0.66 35.11
CA ARG A 127 -7.68 -0.66 36.19
C ARG A 127 -7.60 0.69 36.91
N LEU A 128 -7.74 1.79 36.18
CA LEU A 128 -7.75 3.13 36.76
C LEU A 128 -8.97 3.33 37.66
N LYS A 129 -10.16 2.92 37.19
CA LYS A 129 -11.38 2.97 37.99
C LYS A 129 -11.30 2.11 39.26
N ASP A 130 -10.72 0.91 39.15
CA ASP A 130 -10.49 0.03 40.30
C ASP A 130 -9.50 0.68 41.29
N ALA A 131 -8.42 1.29 40.81
CA ALA A 131 -7.45 2.00 41.66
C ALA A 131 -8.05 3.25 42.34
N GLU A 132 -8.90 4.00 41.65
CA GLU A 132 -9.64 5.13 42.24
C GLU A 132 -10.55 4.68 43.37
N SER A 133 -11.29 3.57 43.18
CA SER A 133 -12.13 3.01 44.24
C SER A 133 -11.33 2.57 45.47
N ALA A 134 -10.17 1.93 45.26
CA ALA A 134 -9.27 1.54 46.34
C ALA A 134 -8.68 2.76 47.08
N LEU A 135 -8.40 3.85 46.37
CA LEU A 135 -7.92 5.10 46.97
C LEU A 135 -9.00 5.73 47.86
N ASP A 136 -10.26 5.75 47.41
CA ASP A 136 -11.36 6.29 48.20
C ASP A 136 -11.66 5.41 49.43
N GLU A 137 -11.56 4.09 49.29
CA GLU A 137 -11.59 3.15 50.43
C GLU A 137 -10.44 3.42 51.41
N GLN A 138 -9.22 3.66 50.92
CA GLN A 138 -8.08 3.97 51.78
C GLN A 138 -8.27 5.31 52.49
N LYS A 139 -8.76 6.35 51.81
CA LYS A 139 -9.06 7.66 52.42
C LYS A 139 -10.13 7.54 53.50
N THR A 140 -11.19 6.78 53.26
CA THR A 140 -12.25 6.57 54.25
C THR A 140 -11.73 5.75 55.45
N ALA A 141 -10.90 4.72 55.22
CA ALA A 141 -10.25 3.98 56.27
C ALA A 141 -9.25 4.83 57.08
N GLN A 142 -8.52 5.73 56.42
CA GLN A 142 -7.61 6.67 57.08
C GLN A 142 -8.38 7.72 57.90
N ALA A 143 -9.46 8.29 57.37
CA ALA A 143 -10.33 9.19 58.12
C ALA A 143 -10.96 8.49 59.33
N ALA A 144 -11.35 7.23 59.20
CA ALA A 144 -11.83 6.42 60.32
C ALA A 144 -10.74 6.13 61.37
N ARG A 145 -9.49 5.91 60.94
CA ARG A 145 -8.34 5.82 61.86
C ARG A 145 -8.06 7.14 62.57
N GLU A 146 -8.09 8.25 61.87
CA GLU A 146 -7.90 9.59 62.45
C GLU A 146 -9.02 9.95 63.44
N GLN A 147 -10.28 9.59 63.12
CA GLN A 147 -11.39 9.70 64.08
C GLN A 147 -11.28 8.70 65.23
N GLY A 148 -10.68 7.53 65.02
CA GLY A 148 -10.37 6.55 66.06
C GLY A 148 -9.24 7.01 67.00
N ILE A 149 -8.28 7.76 66.49
CA ILE A 149 -7.22 8.44 67.27
C ILE A 149 -7.81 9.64 68.04
N LEU A 150 -8.89 10.26 67.52
CA LEU A 150 -9.64 11.34 68.17
C LEU A 150 -10.78 10.88 69.09
N LYS A 151 -11.03 9.57 69.24
CA LYS A 151 -11.78 9.09 70.41
C LYS A 151 -10.88 9.30 71.62
N PRO A 152 -11.31 10.06 72.64
CA PRO A 152 -10.44 10.42 73.74
C PRO A 152 -9.96 9.13 74.39
N GLN A 153 -8.64 8.93 74.38
CA GLN A 153 -8.03 8.19 75.49
C GLN A 153 -8.47 8.96 76.73
N THR A 154 -9.44 8.35 77.39
CA THR A 154 -10.01 8.73 78.66
C THR A 154 -8.89 9.12 79.61
N ASN A 155 -8.97 10.35 80.13
CA ASN A 155 -8.39 10.80 81.40
C ASN A 155 -7.29 9.86 81.94
N GLN A 156 -6.08 9.97 81.41
CA GLN A 156 -4.94 9.74 82.28
C GLN A 156 -4.80 11.01 83.09
N ASP A 157 -5.35 10.98 84.30
CA ASP A 157 -4.96 11.93 85.34
C ASP A 157 -3.43 11.83 85.45
N PHE A 158 -2.75 12.93 85.15
CA PHE A 158 -1.32 13.08 85.41
C PHE A 158 -1.14 13.02 86.92
N ASP A 159 -0.90 11.82 87.44
CA ASP A 159 -0.63 11.60 88.85
C ASP A 159 0.81 12.05 89.15
N LEU A 160 0.94 13.29 89.62
CA LEU A 160 2.20 13.90 90.06
C LEU A 160 2.83 13.18 91.27
N GLU A 161 2.16 12.18 91.85
CA GLU A 161 2.64 11.41 93.00
C GLU A 161 3.44 10.14 92.65
N ASN A 162 3.52 9.72 91.36
CA ASN A 162 4.28 8.53 90.95
C ASN A 162 5.05 8.71 89.61
N PRO A 163 6.33 9.11 89.63
CA PRO A 163 7.12 9.40 88.42
C PRO A 163 7.60 8.16 87.65
N ASP A 164 7.46 6.96 88.19
CA ASP A 164 8.05 5.72 87.63
C ASP A 164 7.27 5.13 86.44
N ASN A 165 6.13 5.72 86.07
CA ASN A 165 5.24 5.22 85.02
C ASN A 165 4.83 6.31 84.02
N ASP A 166 5.67 7.34 83.84
CA ASP A 166 5.43 8.41 82.88
C ASP A 166 5.91 7.99 81.47
N PRO A 167 4.99 7.80 80.50
CA PRO A 167 5.35 7.42 79.13
C PRO A 167 6.23 8.46 78.43
N LEU A 168 6.21 9.72 78.88
CA LEU A 168 7.08 10.78 78.34
C LEU A 168 8.51 10.63 78.84
N LEU A 169 8.72 10.23 80.10
CA LEU A 169 10.06 9.90 80.60
C LEU A 169 10.60 8.64 79.93
N ASP A 170 9.77 7.62 79.71
CA ASP A 170 10.17 6.42 78.96
C ASP A 170 10.55 6.75 77.51
N ALA A 171 9.75 7.59 76.82
CA ALA A 171 10.06 8.01 75.46
C ALA A 171 11.35 8.86 75.39
N LEU A 172 11.58 9.74 76.37
CA LEU A 172 12.81 10.52 76.48
C LEU A 172 14.02 9.65 76.80
N SER A 173 13.88 8.69 77.72
CA SER A 173 14.89 7.70 78.06
C SER A 173 15.26 6.84 76.84
N TYR A 174 14.27 6.38 76.08
CA TYR A 174 14.49 5.61 74.85
C TYR A 174 15.19 6.45 73.78
N LEU A 175 14.85 7.74 73.66
CA LEU A 175 15.52 8.68 72.75
C LEU A 175 16.93 9.05 73.22
N GLU A 176 17.20 9.02 74.53
CA GLU A 176 18.52 9.29 75.09
C GLU A 176 19.45 8.09 74.95
N LEU A 177 18.93 6.87 75.19
CA LEU A 177 19.65 5.61 74.98
C LEU A 177 19.90 5.33 73.50
N HIS A 178 18.86 5.36 72.67
CA HIS A 178 18.93 4.92 71.27
C HIS A 178 18.95 6.05 70.25
N GLY A 179 18.75 7.32 70.66
CA GLY A 179 18.75 8.43 69.71
C GLY A 179 20.09 8.65 69.03
N ARG A 180 21.21 8.25 69.66
CA ARG A 180 22.54 8.28 69.01
C ARG A 180 22.61 7.28 67.85
N GLU A 181 22.18 6.05 68.09
CA GLU A 181 22.13 4.96 67.10
C GLU A 181 21.15 5.28 65.96
N ILE A 182 20.00 5.88 66.29
CA ILE A 182 19.02 6.32 65.30
C ILE A 182 19.58 7.45 64.43
N ARG A 183 20.23 8.46 65.04
CA ARG A 183 20.87 9.56 64.28
C ARG A 183 22.00 9.06 63.40
N GLU A 184 22.81 8.13 63.89
CA GLU A 184 23.91 7.53 63.14
C GLU A 184 23.41 6.62 62.01
N GLY A 185 22.35 5.84 62.25
CA GLY A 185 21.65 5.05 61.24
C GLY A 185 21.05 5.91 60.13
N VAL A 186 20.41 7.03 60.49
CA VAL A 186 19.87 8.00 59.51
C VAL A 186 20.99 8.71 58.74
N ALA A 187 22.09 9.07 59.41
CA ALA A 187 23.26 9.67 58.74
C ALA A 187 23.95 8.67 57.79
N ASN A 188 24.06 7.39 58.17
CA ASN A 188 24.63 6.35 57.34
C ASN A 188 23.71 5.97 56.17
N ALA A 189 22.39 5.93 56.39
CA ALA A 189 21.41 5.72 55.33
C ALA A 189 21.39 6.90 54.33
N SER A 190 21.50 8.15 54.81
CA SER A 190 21.59 9.31 53.94
C SER A 190 22.91 9.37 53.17
N ALA A 191 24.04 9.01 53.80
CA ALA A 191 25.33 8.87 53.11
C ALA A 191 25.32 7.72 52.09
N GLY A 192 24.65 6.60 52.41
CA GLY A 192 24.45 5.47 51.51
C GLY A 192 23.59 5.83 50.30
N LEU A 193 22.47 6.52 50.52
CA LEU A 193 21.61 7.05 49.44
C LEU A 193 22.34 8.10 48.59
N SER A 194 23.18 8.94 49.20
CA SER A 194 24.03 9.90 48.49
C SER A 194 25.09 9.21 47.62
N ARG A 195 25.63 8.06 48.05
CA ARG A 195 26.56 7.23 47.25
C ARG A 195 25.88 6.39 46.17
N CYS A 196 24.64 5.96 46.40
CA CYS A 196 23.85 5.17 45.45
C CYS A 196 23.09 6.05 44.43
N SER A 197 23.07 7.36 44.63
CA SER A 197 22.65 8.30 43.60
C SER A 197 23.75 8.38 42.55
N PRO A 198 23.55 7.87 41.31
CA PRO A 198 24.52 8.12 40.26
C PRO A 198 24.65 9.64 40.14
N LYS A 199 25.89 10.15 40.15
CA LYS A 199 26.18 11.50 39.69
C LYS A 199 25.74 11.55 38.23
N LYS A 200 24.46 11.85 37.99
CA LYS A 200 23.98 12.30 36.70
C LYS A 200 24.68 13.63 36.51
N GLU A 201 25.76 13.61 35.73
CA GLU A 201 26.13 14.79 34.96
C GLU A 201 24.84 15.25 34.29
N GLU A 202 24.35 16.41 34.71
CA GLU A 202 23.23 17.04 34.03
C GLU A 202 23.67 17.22 32.57
N PRO A 203 22.96 16.65 31.59
CA PRO A 203 23.29 16.90 30.21
C PRO A 203 23.08 18.38 29.95
N SER A 204 24.17 19.10 29.72
CA SER A 204 24.20 20.56 29.50
C SER A 204 23.36 21.01 28.30
N THR A 205 22.81 20.08 27.52
CA THR A 205 21.93 20.31 26.38
C THR A 205 20.92 19.18 26.18
N PHE A 206 19.69 19.55 25.80
CA PHE A 206 18.55 18.66 25.53
C PHE A 206 18.85 17.54 24.51
N LEU A 207 19.79 17.78 23.59
CA LEU A 207 20.25 16.80 22.58
C LEU A 207 20.97 15.58 23.16
N ALA A 208 21.66 15.72 24.30
CA ALA A 208 22.35 14.60 24.93
C ALA A 208 21.38 13.64 25.65
N LEU A 209 20.25 14.15 26.15
CA LEU A 209 19.20 13.35 26.78
C LEU A 209 18.54 12.38 25.76
N ALA A 210 18.31 12.85 24.53
CA ALA A 210 17.69 12.07 23.47
C ALA A 210 18.56 10.88 22.98
N LYS A 211 19.89 11.00 23.07
CA LYS A 211 20.81 9.91 22.71
C LYS A 211 20.76 8.74 23.70
N ASN A 212 20.57 9.03 25.01
CA ASN A 212 20.51 7.99 26.03
C ASN A 212 19.24 7.14 25.91
N PHE A 213 18.09 7.73 25.55
CA PHE A 213 16.84 7.00 25.34
C PHE A 213 16.85 6.08 24.11
N ASN A 214 17.69 6.35 23.11
CA ASN A 214 17.82 5.48 21.94
C ASN A 214 18.76 4.28 22.15
N SER A 215 19.49 4.24 23.26
CA SER A 215 20.46 3.17 23.56
C SER A 215 19.89 2.04 24.43
N SER A 216 18.71 2.21 25.05
CA SER A 216 18.13 1.23 25.99
C SER A 216 17.41 0.05 25.34
N LYS A 217 17.57 -0.18 24.03
CA LYS A 217 17.01 -1.35 23.33
C LYS A 217 17.70 -2.69 23.65
N THR A 218 18.48 -2.76 24.73
CA THR A 218 19.23 -3.95 25.18
C THR A 218 19.08 -4.21 26.67
N LEU A 219 17.86 -4.10 27.20
CA LEU A 219 17.48 -4.79 28.44
C LEU A 219 16.17 -5.53 28.13
N GLY A 220 16.29 -6.86 28.00
CA GLY A 220 15.18 -7.78 27.81
C GLY A 220 14.37 -8.00 29.08
#